data_AF-A0A087E7N6-F1
#
_entry.id   AF-A0A087E7N6-F1
#
_cell.length_a   1.000
_cell.length_b   1.000
_cell.length_c   1.000
_cell.angle_alpha   90.00
_cell.angle_beta   90.00
_cell.angle_gamma   90.00
#
_symmetry.space_group_name_H-M   'P 1'
#
loop_
_entity.id
_entity.type
_entity.pdbx_description
1 polymer ?
#
loop_
_entity_poly.entity_id
_entity_poly.type
_entity_poly.pdbx_seq_one_letter_code
_entity_poly.pdbx_strand_id
1 'polypeptide(L)'
;MPIPQGFTPSASQAQLEARRTAFATPPNPLAMVSESEVRDALSERHSAATQAKLDAAHVAIAGLGGLGSTIAVALTRIGVGHLHLVDFDRVDMTNLNRQQYFLKDVGEYKTEALQANLAQINPFVEVTIDTTKVTDDNVSELFANDDIICEAFDVPENKTLLVNAVLEQLPSKKLVSASGMAGFRSSNLVETRRVSSNFYFCGDGVTAPKPGAGLMAPRVGIVACHEANMITRLILGEQEA
;
A
#
# COMPACT_ATOMS: atom_id res chain seq x y z
N MET A 1 15.20 -1.93 -18.68
CA MET A 1 14.43 -3.06 -19.23
C MET A 1 13.44 -2.56 -20.27
N PRO A 2 13.12 -3.32 -21.32
CA PRO A 2 12.10 -2.96 -22.30
C PRO A 2 10.72 -2.82 -21.62
N ILE A 3 9.88 -1.94 -22.17
CA ILE A 3 8.53 -1.62 -21.66
C ILE A 3 7.63 -2.88 -21.80
N PRO A 4 6.93 -3.33 -20.75
CA PRO A 4 5.93 -4.40 -20.86
C PRO A 4 4.87 -4.08 -21.90
N GLN A 5 4.39 -5.10 -22.62
CA GLN A 5 3.24 -4.93 -23.50
C GLN A 5 2.02 -4.46 -22.69
N GLY A 6 1.37 -3.38 -23.12
CA GLY A 6 0.10 -2.89 -22.57
C GLY A 6 0.14 -1.55 -21.82
N PHE A 7 1.31 -0.98 -21.53
CA PHE A 7 1.41 0.35 -20.89
C PHE A 7 2.16 1.35 -21.76
N THR A 8 1.52 2.47 -22.11
CA THR A 8 2.15 3.60 -22.79
C THR A 8 2.27 4.76 -21.80
N PRO A 9 3.48 5.14 -21.35
CA PRO A 9 3.66 6.25 -20.43
C PRO A 9 3.12 7.57 -21.00
N SER A 10 2.52 8.41 -20.16
CA SER A 10 2.04 9.73 -20.58
C SER A 10 3.16 10.72 -20.94
N ALA A 11 4.40 10.45 -20.51
CA ALA A 11 5.58 11.29 -20.74
C ALA A 11 6.53 10.65 -21.76
N SER A 12 7.20 11.48 -22.57
CA SER A 12 8.21 11.01 -23.53
C SER A 12 9.49 10.56 -22.82
N GLN A 13 10.27 9.69 -23.46
CA GLN A 13 11.56 9.22 -22.91
C GLN A 13 12.50 10.37 -22.50
N ALA A 14 12.58 11.41 -23.32
CA ALA A 14 13.40 12.60 -23.01
C ALA A 14 12.92 13.32 -21.73
N GLN A 15 11.60 13.38 -21.49
CA GLN A 15 11.05 13.96 -20.27
C GLN A 15 11.35 13.09 -19.03
N LEU A 16 11.34 11.76 -19.18
CA LEU A 16 11.69 10.83 -18.12
C LEU A 16 13.16 10.96 -17.72
N GLU A 17 14.06 11.04 -18.70
CA GLU A 17 15.50 11.18 -18.47
C GLU A 17 15.86 12.51 -17.81
N ALA A 18 15.30 13.62 -18.31
CA ALA A 18 15.51 14.95 -17.71
C ALA A 18 15.08 15.01 -16.24
N ARG A 19 13.97 14.33 -15.88
CA ARG A 19 13.51 14.21 -14.49
C ARG A 19 14.51 13.44 -13.64
N ARG A 20 14.99 12.28 -14.11
CA ARG A 20 15.99 11.47 -13.38
C ARG A 20 17.26 12.27 -13.07
N THR A 21 17.77 13.06 -14.02
CA THR A 21 18.96 13.90 -13.80
C THR A 21 18.71 15.02 -12.78
N ALA A 22 17.53 15.65 -12.78
CA ALA A 22 17.22 16.76 -11.89
C ALA A 22 17.19 16.38 -10.40
N PHE A 23 16.96 15.10 -10.08
CA PHE A 23 16.84 14.58 -8.71
C PHE A 23 18.01 13.66 -8.31
N ALA A 24 19.20 13.89 -8.88
CA ALA A 24 20.35 13.00 -8.73
C ALA A 24 20.71 12.66 -7.26
N THR A 25 20.82 11.36 -7.03
CA THR A 25 21.36 10.62 -5.88
C THR A 25 21.03 11.18 -4.49
N PRO A 26 19.85 10.87 -3.91
CA PRO A 26 19.60 11.11 -2.50
C PRO A 26 20.63 10.35 -1.63
N PRO A 27 20.97 10.86 -0.44
CA PRO A 27 21.88 10.18 0.48
C PRO A 27 21.34 8.80 0.86
N ASN A 28 22.24 7.85 1.12
CA ASN A 28 21.88 6.51 1.58
C ASN A 28 21.39 6.57 3.04
N PRO A 29 20.11 6.25 3.33
CA PRO A 29 19.58 6.30 4.71
C PRO A 29 20.32 5.40 5.69
N LEU A 30 20.83 4.24 5.24
CA LEU A 30 21.59 3.31 6.09
C LEU A 30 22.93 3.89 6.57
N ALA A 31 23.43 4.96 5.95
CA ALA A 31 24.61 5.67 6.41
C ALA A 31 24.28 6.80 7.40
N MET A 32 23.00 7.12 7.59
CA MET A 32 22.53 8.26 8.38
C MET A 32 21.99 7.88 9.76
N VAL A 33 21.46 6.66 9.91
CA VAL A 33 20.80 6.20 11.12
C VAL A 33 21.05 4.69 11.31
N SER A 34 21.07 4.22 12.56
CA SER A 34 21.20 2.79 12.88
C SER A 34 19.85 2.12 13.15
N GLU A 35 19.78 0.80 12.99
CA GLU A 35 18.54 0.03 13.25
C GLU A 35 18.06 0.20 14.68
N SER A 36 18.98 0.13 15.65
CA SER A 36 18.66 0.30 17.06
C SER A 36 18.11 1.69 17.37
N GLU A 37 18.64 2.75 16.74
CA GLU A 37 18.16 4.11 16.94
C GLU A 37 16.70 4.28 16.49
N VAL A 38 16.36 3.78 15.29
CA VAL A 38 14.97 3.80 14.79
C VAL A 38 14.07 2.96 15.70
N ARG A 39 14.51 1.74 16.04
CA ARG A 39 13.77 0.82 16.89
C ARG A 39 13.49 1.38 18.28
N ASP A 40 14.48 2.01 18.90
CA ASP A 40 14.35 2.60 20.24
C ASP A 40 13.38 3.78 20.21
N ALA A 41 13.46 4.64 19.19
CA ALA A 41 12.54 5.75 19.00
C ALA A 41 11.07 5.29 18.81
N LEU A 42 10.84 4.21 18.05
CA LEU A 42 9.51 3.61 17.89
C LEU A 42 9.03 2.98 19.20
N SER A 43 9.90 2.22 19.87
CA SER A 43 9.61 1.59 21.15
C SER A 43 9.23 2.60 22.24
N GLU A 44 9.82 3.80 22.23
CA GLU A 44 9.44 4.90 23.13
C GLU A 44 8.00 5.38 22.88
N ARG A 45 7.50 5.31 21.64
CA ARG A 45 6.17 5.82 21.26
C ARG A 45 5.04 4.85 21.56
N HIS A 46 5.24 3.55 21.38
CA HIS A 46 4.17 2.56 21.57
C HIS A 46 4.57 1.33 22.41
N SER A 47 5.72 1.34 23.09
CA SER A 47 6.35 0.25 23.84
C SER A 47 7.10 -0.78 23.00
N ALA A 48 8.11 -1.41 23.62
CA ALA A 48 8.89 -2.50 23.04
C ALA A 48 8.05 -3.76 22.76
N ALA A 49 7.02 -4.03 23.57
CA ALA A 49 6.13 -5.17 23.37
C ALA A 49 5.26 -5.00 22.11
N THR A 50 4.78 -3.78 21.87
CA THR A 50 4.08 -3.43 20.62
C THR A 50 5.03 -3.50 19.43
N GLN A 51 6.24 -2.93 19.54
CA GLN A 51 7.22 -2.97 18.45
C GLN A 51 7.53 -4.42 18.06
N ALA A 52 7.75 -5.31 19.04
CA ALA A 52 8.03 -6.71 18.78
C ALA A 52 6.93 -7.41 17.95
N LYS A 53 5.65 -7.04 18.15
CA LYS A 53 4.54 -7.56 17.31
C LYS A 53 4.59 -6.97 15.90
N LEU A 54 4.90 -5.68 15.77
CA LEU A 54 5.04 -5.01 14.47
C LEU A 54 6.21 -5.57 13.66
N ASP A 55 7.36 -5.83 14.29
CA ASP A 55 8.53 -6.44 13.63
C ASP A 55 8.23 -7.83 13.08
N ALA A 56 7.45 -8.62 13.82
CA ALA A 56 7.13 -9.99 13.45
C ALA A 56 6.04 -10.08 12.36
N ALA A 57 5.37 -8.97 12.03
CA ALA A 57 4.23 -8.99 11.12
C ALA A 57 4.65 -9.02 9.65
N HIS A 58 3.91 -9.81 8.87
CA HIS A 58 3.98 -9.85 7.40
C HIS A 58 2.68 -9.33 6.79
N VAL A 59 2.77 -8.22 6.05
CA VAL A 59 1.62 -7.56 5.43
C VAL A 59 1.81 -7.44 3.92
N ALA A 60 0.92 -8.08 3.16
CA ALA A 60 0.80 -7.86 1.73
C ALA A 60 -0.10 -6.67 1.40
N ILE A 61 0.28 -5.87 0.39
CA ILE A 61 -0.51 -4.79 -0.17
C ILE A 61 -0.65 -5.03 -1.67
N ALA A 62 -1.85 -5.46 -2.07
CA ALA A 62 -2.20 -5.75 -3.45
C ALA A 62 -2.87 -4.53 -4.11
N GLY A 63 -2.14 -3.87 -5.00
CA GLY A 63 -2.51 -2.61 -5.62
C GLY A 63 -1.85 -1.43 -4.91
N LEU A 64 -0.94 -0.75 -5.59
CA LEU A 64 -0.12 0.34 -5.06
C LEU A 64 -0.60 1.69 -5.61
N GLY A 65 -1.93 1.82 -5.77
CA GLY A 65 -2.60 3.06 -6.11
C GLY A 65 -2.64 4.03 -4.93
N GLY A 66 -3.67 4.88 -4.90
CA GLY A 66 -3.78 5.90 -3.84
C GLY A 66 -3.98 5.29 -2.45
N LEU A 67 -4.69 4.17 -2.36
CA LEU A 67 -4.83 3.41 -1.11
C LEU A 67 -3.50 2.75 -0.74
N GLY A 68 -3.06 1.77 -1.53
CA GLY A 68 -1.91 0.92 -1.16
C GLY A 68 -0.62 1.70 -0.95
N SER A 69 -0.33 2.73 -1.75
CA SER A 69 0.86 3.57 -1.53
C SER A 69 0.79 4.36 -0.22
N THR A 70 -0.40 4.87 0.17
CA THR A 70 -0.60 5.52 1.47
C THR A 70 -0.52 4.53 2.62
N ILE A 71 -1.09 3.33 2.47
CA ILE A 71 -1.03 2.26 3.48
C ILE A 71 0.42 1.84 3.71
N ALA A 72 1.18 1.59 2.65
CA ALA A 72 2.58 1.21 2.75
C ALA A 72 3.39 2.27 3.50
N VAL A 73 3.21 3.56 3.16
CA VAL A 73 3.85 4.67 3.87
C VAL A 73 3.47 4.68 5.35
N ALA A 74 2.19 4.48 5.69
CA ALA A 74 1.74 4.47 7.08
C ALA A 74 2.35 3.30 7.87
N LEU A 75 2.36 2.08 7.30
CA LEU A 75 2.89 0.89 7.94
C LEU A 75 4.43 0.93 8.08
N THR A 76 5.14 1.47 7.09
CA THR A 76 6.60 1.71 7.19
C THR A 76 6.94 2.68 8.31
N ARG A 77 6.14 3.75 8.49
CA ARG A 77 6.36 4.77 9.54
C ARG A 77 6.21 4.24 10.96
N ILE A 78 5.38 3.22 11.16
CA ILE A 78 5.23 2.57 12.47
C ILE A 78 6.16 1.35 12.62
N GLY A 79 6.99 1.05 11.61
CA GLY A 79 7.95 -0.05 11.67
C GLY A 79 7.31 -1.43 11.65
N VAL A 80 6.30 -1.66 10.80
CA VAL A 80 5.93 -3.05 10.42
C VAL A 80 7.14 -3.71 9.79
N GLY A 81 7.51 -4.91 10.26
CA GLY A 81 8.76 -5.55 9.89
C GLY A 81 8.85 -5.96 8.42
N HIS A 82 7.75 -6.50 7.86
CA HIS A 82 7.75 -7.00 6.49
C HIS A 82 6.54 -6.48 5.71
N LEU A 83 6.81 -5.81 4.59
CA LEU A 83 5.81 -5.37 3.63
C LEU A 83 6.05 -6.06 2.28
N HIS A 84 5.02 -6.76 1.80
CA HIS A 84 5.01 -7.36 0.49
C HIS A 84 4.16 -6.51 -0.47
N LEU A 85 4.80 -5.87 -1.44
CA LEU A 85 4.14 -4.93 -2.36
C LEU A 85 3.86 -5.58 -3.72
N VAL A 86 2.60 -5.62 -4.13
CA VAL A 86 2.19 -6.25 -5.38
C VAL A 86 1.44 -5.26 -6.28
N ASP A 87 2.01 -4.96 -7.44
CA ASP A 87 1.37 -4.18 -8.51
C ASP A 87 2.09 -4.41 -9.83
N PHE A 88 1.39 -4.37 -10.96
CA PHE A 88 1.98 -4.54 -12.29
C PHE A 88 2.11 -3.20 -13.06
N ASP A 89 1.48 -2.14 -12.56
CA ASP A 89 1.44 -0.83 -13.20
C ASP A 89 2.72 -0.02 -12.96
N ARG A 90 2.80 1.08 -13.70
CA ARG A 90 3.81 2.11 -13.56
C ARG A 90 3.21 3.40 -12.99
N VAL A 91 4.07 4.22 -12.40
CA VAL A 91 3.68 5.54 -11.91
C VAL A 91 3.32 6.44 -13.09
N ASP A 92 2.12 7.02 -13.07
CA ASP A 92 1.61 7.88 -14.13
C ASP A 92 1.25 9.28 -13.61
N MET A 93 1.47 10.30 -14.44
CA MET A 93 1.19 11.70 -14.11
C MET A 93 -0.28 11.92 -13.71
N THR A 94 -1.21 11.21 -14.36
CA THR A 94 -2.65 11.34 -14.10
C THR A 94 -3.07 10.79 -12.73
N ASN A 95 -2.20 10.06 -12.05
CA ASN A 95 -2.49 9.47 -10.74
C ASN A 95 -1.66 10.05 -9.59
N LEU A 96 -0.65 10.85 -9.90
CA LEU A 96 0.23 11.49 -8.91
C LEU A 96 -0.53 12.42 -7.95
N ASN A 97 -1.72 12.88 -8.34
CA ASN A 97 -2.57 13.73 -7.51
C ASN A 97 -3.03 13.09 -6.20
N ARG A 98 -2.84 11.77 -6.01
CA ARG A 98 -3.37 11.00 -4.87
C ARG A 98 -2.52 9.80 -4.45
N GLN A 99 -1.40 9.54 -5.11
CA GLN A 99 -0.51 8.41 -4.83
C GLN A 99 0.79 8.89 -4.20
N GLN A 100 1.41 8.09 -3.33
CA GLN A 100 2.64 8.43 -2.61
C GLN A 100 3.90 8.22 -3.47
N TYR A 101 3.90 8.85 -4.65
CA TYR A 101 5.03 8.88 -5.58
C TYR A 101 5.46 10.32 -5.82
N PHE A 102 6.68 10.49 -6.29
CA PHE A 102 7.24 11.78 -6.66
C PHE A 102 7.29 11.94 -8.18
N LEU A 103 7.48 13.18 -8.65
CA LEU A 103 7.65 13.47 -10.07
C LEU A 103 8.80 12.68 -10.72
N LYS A 104 9.84 12.36 -9.94
CA LYS A 104 10.99 11.55 -10.38
C LYS A 104 10.63 10.10 -10.69
N ASP A 105 9.53 9.60 -10.12
CA ASP A 105 9.16 8.18 -10.20
C ASP A 105 8.27 7.88 -11.41
N VAL A 106 7.77 8.91 -12.11
CA VAL A 106 6.89 8.72 -13.28
C VAL A 106 7.58 7.82 -14.31
N GLY A 107 6.87 6.80 -14.77
CA GLY A 107 7.37 5.80 -15.72
C GLY A 107 8.04 4.59 -15.08
N GLU A 108 8.46 4.65 -13.81
CA GLU A 108 8.96 3.48 -13.06
C GLU A 108 7.81 2.56 -12.66
N TYR A 109 8.13 1.29 -12.39
CA TYR A 109 7.15 0.40 -11.78
C TYR A 109 6.75 0.92 -10.40
N LYS A 110 5.46 0.84 -10.08
CA LYS A 110 4.93 1.28 -8.79
C LYS A 110 5.59 0.55 -7.62
N THR A 111 5.86 -0.74 -7.78
CA THR A 111 6.57 -1.60 -6.83
C THR A 111 7.98 -1.09 -6.54
N GLU A 112 8.80 -0.93 -7.57
CA GLU A 112 10.20 -0.45 -7.47
C GLU A 112 10.27 0.98 -6.92
N ALA A 113 9.43 1.88 -7.44
CA ALA A 113 9.39 3.27 -6.98
C ALA A 113 8.96 3.38 -5.52
N LEU A 114 7.95 2.61 -5.11
CA LEU A 114 7.47 2.65 -3.73
C LEU A 114 8.51 2.04 -2.79
N GLN A 115 9.10 0.89 -3.11
CA GLN A 115 10.18 0.30 -2.33
C GLN A 115 11.32 1.31 -2.09
N ALA A 116 11.78 1.98 -3.14
CA ALA A 116 12.82 3.00 -3.04
C ALA A 116 12.39 4.20 -2.16
N ASN A 117 11.13 4.62 -2.26
CA ASN A 117 10.59 5.72 -1.44
C ASN A 117 10.41 5.30 0.04
N LEU A 118 10.00 4.07 0.32
CA LEU A 118 9.84 3.56 1.70
C LEU A 118 11.20 3.40 2.40
N ALA A 119 12.24 3.01 1.67
CA ALA A 119 13.61 2.95 2.21
C ALA A 119 14.11 4.31 2.71
N GLN A 120 13.60 5.42 2.15
CA GLN A 120 13.89 6.78 2.63
C GLN A 120 13.12 7.15 3.91
N ILE A 121 12.09 6.39 4.26
CA ILE A 121 11.29 6.58 5.48
C ILE A 121 11.84 5.74 6.61
N ASN A 122 11.99 4.44 6.38
CA ASN A 122 12.57 3.51 7.33
C ASN A 122 13.27 2.38 6.56
N PRO A 123 14.62 2.41 6.47
CA PRO A 123 15.37 1.41 5.70
C PRO A 123 15.46 0.04 6.38
N PHE A 124 14.94 -0.11 7.60
CA PHE A 124 14.96 -1.35 8.37
C PHE A 124 13.65 -2.15 8.28
N VAL A 125 12.66 -1.65 7.53
CA VAL A 125 11.51 -2.43 7.12
C VAL A 125 11.91 -3.28 5.92
N GLU A 126 11.74 -4.60 6.01
CA GLU A 126 11.94 -5.49 4.88
C GLU A 126 10.79 -5.29 3.88
N VAL A 127 11.15 -4.89 2.65
CA VAL A 127 10.18 -4.68 1.58
C VAL A 127 10.46 -5.64 0.44
N THR A 128 9.58 -6.62 0.26
CA THR A 128 9.57 -7.50 -0.92
C THR A 128 8.61 -6.94 -1.96
N ILE A 129 8.92 -7.18 -3.24
CA ILE A 129 8.10 -6.68 -4.34
C ILE A 129 7.83 -7.78 -5.36
N ASP A 130 6.60 -7.82 -5.84
CA ASP A 130 6.19 -8.64 -6.98
C ASP A 130 5.51 -7.76 -8.03
N THR A 131 6.23 -7.52 -9.13
CA THR A 131 5.74 -6.70 -10.25
C THR A 131 4.88 -7.55 -11.19
N THR A 132 3.75 -8.03 -10.69
CA THR A 132 2.87 -8.96 -11.39
C THR A 132 1.40 -8.64 -11.19
N LYS A 133 0.57 -9.12 -12.12
CA LYS A 133 -0.88 -9.02 -11.98
C LYS A 133 -1.37 -10.18 -11.12
N VAL A 134 -2.18 -9.88 -10.11
CA VAL A 134 -2.83 -10.92 -9.31
C VAL A 134 -3.91 -11.60 -10.14
N THR A 135 -3.91 -12.93 -10.11
CA THR A 135 -4.87 -13.81 -10.77
C THR A 135 -5.32 -14.88 -9.79
N ASP A 136 -6.45 -15.50 -10.05
CA ASP A 136 -6.96 -16.58 -9.20
C ASP A 136 -5.92 -17.72 -9.03
N ASP A 137 -5.17 -18.00 -10.10
CA ASP A 137 -4.14 -19.05 -10.12
C ASP A 137 -2.90 -18.74 -9.27
N ASN A 138 -2.58 -17.47 -9.00
CA ASN A 138 -1.34 -17.10 -8.30
C ASN A 138 -1.53 -16.63 -6.86
N VAL A 139 -2.77 -16.37 -6.42
CA VAL A 139 -3.06 -15.82 -5.08
C VAL A 139 -2.45 -16.67 -3.95
N SER A 140 -2.61 -18.00 -4.02
CA SER A 140 -2.11 -18.90 -2.98
C SER A 140 -0.60 -18.85 -2.81
N GLU A 141 0.14 -18.89 -3.92
CA GLU A 141 1.61 -18.85 -3.91
C GLU A 141 2.11 -17.45 -3.55
N LEU A 142 1.54 -16.44 -4.18
CA LEU A 142 1.96 -15.04 -4.04
C LEU A 142 1.86 -14.56 -2.60
N PHE A 143 0.78 -14.90 -1.89
CA PHE A 143 0.56 -14.43 -0.53
C PHE A 143 0.85 -15.48 0.54
N ALA A 144 1.56 -16.57 0.22
CA ALA A 144 1.76 -17.71 1.12
C ALA A 144 2.35 -17.32 2.48
N ASN A 145 3.26 -16.35 2.49
CA ASN A 145 4.01 -15.92 3.69
C ASN A 145 3.38 -14.71 4.42
N ASP A 146 2.27 -14.16 3.91
CA ASP A 146 1.66 -12.96 4.49
C ASP A 146 0.55 -13.30 5.50
N ASP A 147 0.57 -12.70 6.68
CA ASP A 147 -0.48 -12.91 7.70
C ASP A 147 -1.74 -12.12 7.39
N ILE A 148 -1.53 -10.93 6.82
CA ILE A 148 -2.57 -9.95 6.51
C ILE A 148 -2.41 -9.52 5.05
N ILE A 149 -3.49 -9.60 4.29
CA ILE A 149 -3.56 -9.15 2.90
C ILE A 149 -4.45 -7.91 2.86
N CYS A 150 -3.91 -6.82 2.32
CA CYS A 150 -4.63 -5.59 2.04
C CYS A 150 -4.98 -5.54 0.55
N GLU A 151 -6.27 -5.49 0.23
CA GLU A 151 -6.76 -5.28 -1.12
C GLU A 151 -6.95 -3.78 -1.38
N ALA A 152 -6.22 -3.26 -2.36
CA ALA A 152 -6.19 -1.84 -2.70
C ALA A 152 -6.29 -1.60 -4.22
N PHE A 153 -7.01 -2.49 -4.93
CA PHE A 153 -7.29 -2.34 -6.35
C PHE A 153 -8.37 -1.28 -6.61
N ASP A 154 -8.24 -0.62 -7.76
CA ASP A 154 -9.14 0.43 -8.24
C ASP A 154 -10.26 -0.11 -9.14
N VAL A 155 -10.07 -1.29 -9.72
CA VAL A 155 -11.05 -1.98 -10.57
C VAL A 155 -11.92 -2.93 -9.74
N PRO A 156 -13.26 -2.75 -9.71
CA PRO A 156 -14.18 -3.58 -8.91
C PRO A 156 -14.08 -5.09 -9.18
N GLU A 157 -13.83 -5.48 -10.43
CA GLU A 157 -13.69 -6.88 -10.84
C GLU A 157 -12.44 -7.51 -10.21
N ASN A 158 -11.30 -6.81 -10.22
CA ASN A 158 -10.05 -7.29 -9.60
C ASN A 158 -10.18 -7.37 -8.08
N LYS A 159 -10.89 -6.41 -7.47
CA LYS A 159 -11.21 -6.41 -6.04
C LYS A 159 -12.01 -7.65 -5.66
N THR A 160 -13.08 -7.94 -6.41
CA THR A 160 -13.91 -9.13 -6.19
C THR A 160 -13.11 -10.41 -6.37
N LEU A 161 -12.25 -10.47 -7.39
CA LEU A 161 -11.36 -11.61 -7.63
C LEU A 161 -10.46 -11.87 -6.41
N LEU A 162 -9.71 -10.87 -5.94
CA LEU A 162 -8.79 -11.08 -4.81
C LEU A 162 -9.54 -11.44 -3.53
N VAL A 163 -10.66 -10.76 -3.25
CA VAL A 163 -11.47 -11.06 -2.06
C VAL A 163 -11.93 -12.51 -2.07
N ASN A 164 -12.48 -13.00 -3.19
CA ASN A 164 -12.95 -14.38 -3.29
C ASN A 164 -11.78 -15.37 -3.19
N ALA A 165 -10.71 -15.15 -3.95
CA ALA A 165 -9.55 -16.04 -3.96
C ALA A 165 -8.89 -16.15 -2.58
N VAL A 166 -8.74 -15.05 -1.83
CA VAL A 166 -8.18 -15.09 -0.47
C VAL A 166 -9.11 -15.83 0.49
N LEU A 167 -10.41 -15.57 0.44
CA LEU A 167 -11.36 -16.21 1.35
C LEU A 167 -11.50 -17.72 1.08
N GLU A 168 -11.39 -18.15 -0.17
CA GLU A 168 -11.50 -19.55 -0.58
C GLU A 168 -10.18 -20.31 -0.40
N GLN A 169 -9.07 -19.74 -0.87
CA GLN A 169 -7.79 -20.44 -0.94
C GLN A 169 -6.90 -20.21 0.29
N LEU A 170 -7.09 -19.08 1.00
CA LEU A 170 -6.26 -18.67 2.14
C LEU A 170 -7.10 -18.34 3.39
N PRO A 171 -8.01 -19.23 3.83
CA PRO A 171 -9.05 -18.92 4.82
C PRO A 171 -8.52 -18.54 6.21
N SER A 172 -7.25 -18.80 6.52
CA SER A 172 -6.61 -18.40 7.79
C SER A 172 -6.08 -16.97 7.79
N LYS A 173 -5.84 -16.38 6.62
CA LYS A 173 -5.26 -15.03 6.49
C LYS A 173 -6.31 -13.96 6.76
N LYS A 174 -5.88 -12.83 7.32
CA LYS A 174 -6.76 -11.67 7.47
C LYS A 174 -6.79 -10.90 6.15
N LEU A 175 -7.97 -10.44 5.77
CA LEU A 175 -8.20 -9.61 4.59
C LEU A 175 -8.77 -8.27 5.01
N VAL A 176 -8.13 -7.19 4.57
CA VAL A 176 -8.63 -5.82 4.71
C VAL A 176 -8.84 -5.26 3.31
N SER A 177 -10.01 -4.70 3.03
CA SER A 177 -10.37 -4.13 1.74
C SER A 177 -11.07 -2.79 1.95
N ALA A 178 -11.10 -1.95 0.92
CA ALA A 178 -11.87 -0.72 0.96
C ALA A 178 -12.71 -0.43 -0.28
N SER A 179 -13.78 0.34 -0.09
CA SER A 179 -14.50 1.02 -1.17
C SER A 179 -15.24 2.25 -0.67
N GLY A 180 -15.57 3.18 -1.55
CA GLY A 180 -16.29 4.39 -1.16
C GLY A 180 -15.37 5.50 -0.66
N MET A 181 -14.53 6.03 -1.57
CA MET A 181 -13.56 7.09 -1.29
C MET A 181 -13.56 8.23 -2.32
N ALA A 182 -14.58 8.29 -3.16
CA ALA A 182 -14.63 9.27 -4.25
C ALA A 182 -15.17 10.64 -3.79
N GLY A 183 -14.65 11.70 -4.40
CA GLY A 183 -15.04 13.08 -4.14
C GLY A 183 -14.50 13.64 -2.83
N PHE A 184 -15.26 14.56 -2.24
CA PHE A 184 -14.90 15.39 -1.09
C PHE A 184 -15.96 15.34 0.02
N ARG A 185 -16.65 14.20 0.16
CA ARG A 185 -17.70 14.01 1.17
C ARG A 185 -17.11 14.06 2.59
N SER A 186 -17.97 14.22 3.60
CA SER A 186 -17.57 14.29 5.02
C SER A 186 -16.80 13.05 5.45
N SER A 187 -15.62 13.25 6.04
CA SER A 187 -14.75 12.17 6.58
C SER A 187 -15.48 11.22 7.51
N ASN A 188 -16.45 11.73 8.27
CA ASN A 188 -17.22 10.95 9.26
C ASN A 188 -18.19 9.93 8.63
N LEU A 189 -18.28 9.86 7.30
CA LEU A 189 -19.00 8.80 6.60
C LEU A 189 -18.13 7.55 6.36
N VAL A 190 -16.83 7.65 6.59
CA VAL A 190 -15.89 6.53 6.44
C VAL A 190 -15.90 5.73 7.73
N GLU A 191 -16.21 4.45 7.61
CA GLU A 191 -16.24 3.52 8.74
C GLU A 191 -15.40 2.29 8.41
N THR A 192 -14.93 1.61 9.46
CA THR A 192 -14.38 0.26 9.36
C THR A 192 -15.43 -0.69 9.91
N ARG A 193 -15.70 -1.78 9.19
CA ARG A 193 -16.65 -2.82 9.63
C ARG A 193 -16.06 -4.20 9.42
N ARG A 194 -16.38 -5.12 10.32
CA ARG A 194 -16.05 -6.53 10.19
C ARG A 194 -17.13 -7.24 9.38
N VAL A 195 -16.76 -7.79 8.22
CA VAL A 195 -17.67 -8.49 7.32
C VAL A 195 -17.76 -9.98 7.67
N SER A 196 -16.64 -10.59 8.06
CA SER A 196 -16.57 -11.97 8.55
C SER A 196 -15.46 -12.12 9.60
N SER A 197 -15.18 -13.34 10.06
CA SER A 197 -14.12 -13.60 11.05
C SER A 197 -12.74 -13.08 10.58
N ASN A 198 -12.48 -13.13 9.29
CA ASN A 198 -11.19 -12.78 8.70
C ASN A 198 -11.27 -11.65 7.67
N PHE A 199 -12.46 -11.08 7.42
CA PHE A 199 -12.64 -10.02 6.44
C PHE A 199 -13.11 -8.71 7.07
N TYR A 200 -12.37 -7.64 6.80
CA TYR A 200 -12.63 -6.28 7.23
C TYR A 200 -12.77 -5.35 6.03
N PHE A 201 -13.65 -4.37 6.16
CA PHE A 201 -13.98 -3.45 5.08
C PHE A 201 -13.97 -2.00 5.57
N CYS A 202 -13.28 -1.12 4.84
CA CYS A 202 -13.13 0.29 5.16
C CYS A 202 -13.75 1.19 4.07
N GLY A 203 -14.31 2.33 4.46
CA GLY A 203 -14.84 3.32 3.52
C GLY A 203 -16.34 3.56 3.66
N ASP A 204 -16.90 4.45 2.83
CA ASP A 204 -18.32 4.78 2.88
C ASP A 204 -19.22 3.79 2.11
N GLY A 205 -18.62 2.87 1.35
CA GLY A 205 -19.31 1.81 0.63
C GLY A 205 -20.28 2.25 -0.49
N VAL A 206 -20.40 3.55 -0.76
CA VAL A 206 -21.41 4.09 -1.69
C VAL A 206 -20.84 5.02 -2.75
N THR A 207 -19.71 5.68 -2.51
CA THR A 207 -19.14 6.64 -3.46
C THR A 207 -18.27 5.98 -4.52
N ALA A 208 -18.53 6.31 -5.79
CA ALA A 208 -17.73 5.87 -6.94
C ALA A 208 -17.16 7.09 -7.70
N PRO A 209 -15.95 6.99 -8.28
CA PRO A 209 -15.36 8.06 -9.08
C PRO A 209 -16.24 8.40 -10.28
N LYS A 210 -16.50 9.69 -10.49
CA LYS A 210 -17.22 10.22 -11.66
C LYS A 210 -16.65 11.58 -12.06
N PRO A 211 -16.90 12.07 -13.30
CA PRO A 211 -16.53 13.43 -13.68
C PRO A 211 -17.03 14.45 -12.65
N GLY A 212 -16.13 15.29 -12.12
CA GLY A 212 -16.42 16.27 -11.06
C GLY A 212 -16.39 15.73 -9.62
N ALA A 213 -16.29 14.41 -9.42
CA ALA A 213 -16.11 13.77 -8.11
C ALA A 213 -15.12 12.59 -8.24
N GLY A 214 -13.90 12.90 -8.66
CA GLY A 214 -12.82 11.93 -8.78
C GLY A 214 -12.19 11.56 -7.44
N LEU A 215 -11.16 10.73 -7.49
CA LEU A 215 -10.37 10.36 -6.32
C LEU A 215 -9.46 11.53 -5.90
N MET A 216 -9.68 12.06 -4.70
CA MET A 216 -8.93 13.19 -4.14
C MET A 216 -8.01 12.71 -3.02
N ALA A 217 -6.75 13.16 -3.01
CA ALA A 217 -5.75 12.72 -2.02
C ALA A 217 -6.25 12.72 -0.56
N PRO A 218 -6.94 13.76 -0.04
CA PRO A 218 -7.39 13.74 1.35
C PRO A 218 -8.40 12.63 1.63
N ARG A 219 -9.37 12.43 0.73
CA ARG A 219 -10.44 11.43 0.90
C ARG A 219 -9.90 10.01 0.77
N VAL A 220 -9.03 9.78 -0.22
CA VAL A 220 -8.32 8.51 -0.39
C VAL A 220 -7.44 8.22 0.83
N GLY A 221 -6.70 9.22 1.31
CA GLY A 221 -5.85 9.09 2.48
C GLY A 221 -6.62 8.75 3.75
N ILE A 222 -7.82 9.29 3.96
CA ILE A 222 -8.68 8.90 5.10
C ILE A 222 -9.02 7.41 5.03
N VAL A 223 -9.51 6.92 3.89
CA VAL A 223 -9.88 5.51 3.75
C VAL A 223 -8.66 4.60 3.85
N ALA A 224 -7.53 4.99 3.24
CA ALA A 224 -6.26 4.28 3.35
C ALA A 224 -5.79 4.18 4.81
N CYS A 225 -5.91 5.26 5.59
CA CYS A 225 -5.55 5.23 7.01
C CYS A 225 -6.53 4.41 7.86
N HIS A 226 -7.79 4.26 7.46
CA HIS A 226 -8.69 3.30 8.09
C HIS A 226 -8.20 1.85 7.86
N GLU A 227 -7.78 1.50 6.65
CA GLU A 227 -7.20 0.18 6.35
C GLU A 227 -5.89 -0.03 7.12
N ALA A 228 -4.94 0.90 7.03
CA ALA A 228 -3.66 0.81 7.73
C ALA A 228 -3.83 0.70 9.26
N ASN A 229 -4.77 1.44 9.84
CA ASN A 229 -5.06 1.36 11.26
C ASN A 229 -5.71 0.02 11.63
N MET A 230 -6.60 -0.51 10.78
CA MET A 230 -7.18 -1.85 11.02
C MET A 230 -6.10 -2.94 10.92
N ILE A 231 -5.20 -2.86 9.95
CA ILE A 231 -4.05 -3.77 9.83
C ILE A 231 -3.20 -3.71 11.11
N THR A 232 -2.87 -2.51 11.58
CA THR A 232 -2.15 -2.31 12.84
C THR A 232 -2.87 -2.96 14.01
N ARG A 233 -4.19 -2.75 14.14
CA ARG A 233 -5.02 -3.38 15.18
C ARG A 233 -4.95 -4.90 15.13
N LEU A 234 -5.05 -5.49 13.94
CA LEU A 234 -4.96 -6.93 13.75
C LEU A 234 -3.59 -7.50 14.17
N ILE A 235 -2.49 -6.81 13.84
CA ILE A 235 -1.14 -7.17 14.30
C ILE A 235 -1.07 -7.18 15.84
N LEU A 236 -1.74 -6.22 16.48
CA LEU A 236 -1.74 -6.09 17.93
C LEU A 236 -2.71 -7.05 18.64
N GLY A 237 -3.59 -7.72 17.89
CA GLY A 237 -4.56 -8.70 18.39
C GLY A 237 -5.97 -8.15 18.56
N GLU A 238 -6.21 -6.89 18.20
CA GLU A 238 -7.52 -6.22 18.26
C GLU A 238 -8.32 -6.55 16.99
N GLN A 239 -9.47 -7.23 17.15
CA GLN A 239 -10.25 -7.80 16.04
C GLN A 239 -11.64 -7.16 15.87
N GLU A 240 -11.99 -6.24 16.73
CA GLU A 240 -13.18 -5.42 16.61
C GLU A 240 -12.93 -4.30 15.59
N ALA A 241 -13.98 -3.97 14.83
CA ALA A 241 -13.95 -2.88 13.86
C ALA A 241 -14.38 -1.59 14.54
#